data_AF-M0NBQ8-F1
#
_entry.id   AF-M0NBQ8-F1
#
_cell.length_a   1.000
_cell.length_b   1.000
_cell.length_c   1.000
_cell.angle_alpha   90.00
_cell.angle_beta   90.00
_cell.angle_gamma   90.00
#
_symmetry.space_group_name_H-M   'P 1'
#
loop_
_entity.id
_entity.type
_entity.pdbx_description
1 polymer ?
#
loop_
_entity_poly.entity_id
_entity_poly.type
_entity_poly.pdbx_seq_one_letter_code
_entity_poly.pdbx_strand_id
1 'polypeptide(L)'
;MSDEEPIRESTDHAASGAPDAGWAVGDRFSSEEIFQRVLATADEEVSTGTRELLFSGLAAGFAIVLSFVGHAVVSAYFPENTLLGSLLYPIGFIYIILGRYQLYTENTLPPVALVLARLASLPLMLRIWLVVLVGNVVGAALGVFVLANSHVLSTAAMSAGAEFTRTGLETAWWDVFFKALFAGWLVAGVVWLSHAVHDSIARLLLIYLVFYTIAAAELYHVVTTAADALFSVFIGDVGLVTVSYEFWLPVLLGNTIGGVFLVALVNYGQTERQRFPEVRELSTREWLFGWRGGRDRDPIDVEEAGPRDD
;
A
#
# COMPACT_ATOMS: atom_id res chain seq x y z
N MET A 1 -21.17 -34.57 41.17
CA MET A 1 -20.01 -34.46 40.25
C MET A 1 -20.57 -34.14 38.88
N SER A 2 -20.84 -32.86 38.65
CA SER A 2 -21.03 -32.32 37.31
C SER A 2 -19.66 -31.84 36.87
N ASP A 3 -19.05 -32.55 35.95
CA ASP A 3 -17.84 -32.10 35.28
C ASP A 3 -18.20 -30.87 34.44
N GLU A 4 -17.97 -29.68 34.97
CA GLU A 4 -17.88 -28.47 34.18
C GLU A 4 -16.59 -28.59 33.36
N GLU A 5 -16.74 -29.02 32.11
CA GLU A 5 -15.72 -28.82 31.08
C GLU A 5 -15.33 -27.33 31.08
N PRO A 6 -14.03 -26.99 31.18
CA PRO A 6 -13.64 -25.60 31.04
C PRO A 6 -14.02 -25.20 29.61
N ILE A 7 -14.88 -24.20 29.48
CA ILE A 7 -15.09 -23.48 28.22
C ILE A 7 -13.67 -23.08 27.79
N ARG A 8 -13.12 -23.77 26.80
CA ARG A 8 -11.90 -23.34 26.14
C ARG A 8 -12.22 -21.95 25.61
N GLU A 9 -11.66 -20.92 26.22
CA GLU A 9 -11.38 -19.65 25.56
C GLU A 9 -10.69 -20.03 24.25
N SER A 10 -11.45 -20.13 23.16
CA SER A 10 -10.84 -20.12 21.84
C SER A 10 -10.23 -18.73 21.75
N THR A 11 -8.91 -18.68 21.62
CA THR A 11 -8.22 -17.46 21.29
C THR A 11 -8.68 -17.05 19.90
N ASP A 12 -9.82 -16.36 19.80
CA ASP A 12 -10.42 -15.83 18.57
C ASP A 12 -9.67 -14.56 18.08
N HIS A 13 -8.48 -14.32 18.63
CA HIS A 13 -7.64 -13.16 18.37
C HIS A 13 -6.18 -13.59 18.15
N ALA A 14 -5.57 -12.99 17.13
CA ALA A 14 -4.15 -13.12 16.82
C ALA A 14 -3.29 -12.63 17.99
N ALA A 15 -2.01 -12.97 17.99
CA ALA A 15 -1.04 -12.42 18.94
C ALA A 15 -0.96 -10.87 18.93
N SER A 16 -1.37 -10.23 17.84
CA SER A 16 -1.49 -8.77 17.72
C SER A 16 -2.77 -8.19 18.35
N GLY A 17 -3.72 -9.04 18.74
CA GLY A 17 -5.05 -8.70 19.24
C GLY A 17 -6.11 -8.55 18.15
N ALA A 18 -5.74 -8.73 16.86
CA ALA A 18 -6.67 -8.65 15.75
C ALA A 18 -7.60 -9.88 15.71
N PRO A 19 -8.89 -9.76 15.32
CA PRO A 19 -9.79 -10.90 15.18
C PRO A 19 -9.25 -11.95 14.19
N ASP A 20 -9.23 -13.21 14.61
CA ASP A 20 -8.77 -14.36 13.81
C ASP A 20 -9.90 -15.03 13.02
N ALA A 21 -11.16 -14.82 13.40
CA ALA A 21 -12.34 -15.27 12.68
C ALA A 21 -13.47 -14.23 12.81
N GLY A 22 -14.41 -14.21 11.86
CA GLY A 22 -15.58 -13.35 11.94
C GLY A 22 -16.54 -13.77 13.05
N TRP A 23 -16.97 -12.82 13.87
CA TRP A 23 -17.84 -13.03 15.04
C TRP A 23 -19.16 -13.72 14.69
N ALA A 24 -19.81 -13.29 13.62
CA ALA A 24 -21.11 -13.86 13.20
C ALA A 24 -20.95 -15.08 12.30
N VAL A 25 -19.97 -15.04 11.38
CA VAL A 25 -19.64 -16.12 10.46
C VAL A 25 -18.12 -16.16 10.33
N GLY A 26 -17.51 -17.29 10.64
CA GLY A 26 -16.05 -17.37 10.84
C GLY A 26 -15.20 -16.91 9.65
N ASP A 27 -15.70 -17.02 8.41
CA ASP A 27 -15.01 -16.58 7.19
C ASP A 27 -15.43 -15.20 6.68
N ARG A 28 -16.32 -14.49 7.40
CA ARG A 28 -16.84 -13.19 7.00
C ARG A 28 -16.75 -12.17 8.14
N PHE A 29 -15.79 -11.26 7.98
CA PHE A 29 -15.62 -10.13 8.87
C PHE A 29 -16.64 -9.02 8.63
N SER A 30 -17.10 -8.43 9.72
CA SER A 30 -17.73 -7.13 9.75
C SER A 30 -16.73 -6.02 9.43
N SER A 31 -17.22 -4.84 9.04
CA SER A 31 -16.35 -3.68 8.78
C SER A 31 -15.51 -3.28 9.99
N GLU A 32 -16.02 -3.52 11.20
CA GLU A 32 -15.32 -3.26 12.47
C GLU A 32 -14.13 -4.20 12.65
N GLU A 33 -14.32 -5.50 12.41
CA GLU A 33 -13.23 -6.48 12.53
C GLU A 33 -12.16 -6.25 11.46
N ILE A 34 -12.56 -5.90 10.22
CA ILE A 34 -11.61 -5.53 9.16
C ILE A 34 -10.80 -4.30 9.61
N PHE A 35 -11.45 -3.29 10.19
CA PHE A 35 -10.77 -2.10 10.70
C PHE A 35 -9.78 -2.44 11.82
N GLN A 36 -10.14 -3.31 12.77
CA GLN A 36 -9.22 -3.77 13.82
C GLN A 36 -8.00 -4.49 13.24
N ARG A 37 -8.19 -5.33 12.22
CA ARG A 37 -7.08 -5.99 11.52
C ARG A 37 -6.17 -4.99 10.80
N VAL A 38 -6.76 -3.98 10.16
CA VAL A 38 -6.02 -2.86 9.55
C VAL A 38 -5.19 -2.12 10.60
N LEU A 39 -5.79 -1.79 11.76
CA LEU A 39 -5.08 -1.08 12.83
C LEU A 39 -3.93 -1.91 13.42
N ALA A 40 -4.10 -3.23 13.55
CA ALA A 40 -3.04 -4.11 14.01
C ALA A 40 -1.83 -4.11 13.05
N THR A 41 -2.08 -4.19 11.74
CA THR A 41 -1.02 -4.04 10.72
C THR A 41 -0.38 -2.65 10.77
N ALA A 42 -1.19 -1.61 10.95
CA ALA A 42 -0.70 -0.23 11.04
C ALA A 42 0.23 0.00 12.24
N ASP A 43 -0.05 -0.63 13.38
CA ASP A 43 0.76 -0.57 14.59
C ASP A 43 2.17 -1.16 14.34
N GLU A 44 2.22 -2.34 13.69
CA GLU A 44 3.47 -2.95 13.24
C GLU A 44 4.25 -2.01 12.31
N GLU A 45 3.58 -1.45 11.29
CA GLU A 45 4.22 -0.55 10.31
C GLU A 45 4.79 0.72 10.96
N VAL A 46 4.03 1.35 11.86
CA VAL A 46 4.46 2.58 12.54
C VAL A 46 5.65 2.35 13.47
N SER A 47 5.74 1.17 14.07
CA SER A 47 6.87 0.76 14.91
C SER A 47 8.13 0.38 14.10
N THR A 48 8.01 0.19 12.79
CA THR A 48 9.10 -0.28 11.93
C THR A 48 10.22 0.76 11.77
N GLY A 49 11.46 0.30 11.87
CA GLY A 49 12.65 1.15 11.75
C GLY A 49 12.85 1.72 10.33
N THR A 50 13.38 2.94 10.22
CA THR A 50 13.62 3.62 8.92
C THR A 50 14.43 2.77 7.93
N ARG A 51 15.44 2.03 8.42
CA ARG A 51 16.28 1.19 7.56
C ARG A 51 15.48 0.05 6.94
N GLU A 52 14.64 -0.60 7.73
CA GLU A 52 13.79 -1.70 7.29
C GLU A 52 12.74 -1.23 6.29
N LEU A 53 12.06 -0.11 6.58
CA LEU A 53 11.14 0.55 5.64
C LEU A 53 11.83 0.87 4.32
N LEU A 54 13.05 1.43 4.35
CA LEU A 54 13.78 1.80 3.15
C LEU A 54 14.15 0.58 2.29
N PHE A 55 14.69 -0.48 2.90
CA PHE A 55 15.09 -1.68 2.13
C PHE A 55 13.88 -2.45 1.62
N SER A 56 12.81 -2.55 2.41
CA SER A 56 11.55 -3.13 1.96
C SER A 56 10.92 -2.30 0.83
N GLY A 57 10.96 -0.97 0.94
CA GLY A 57 10.54 -0.05 -0.11
C GLY A 57 11.37 -0.16 -1.38
N LEU A 58 12.69 -0.32 -1.26
CA LEU A 58 13.58 -0.56 -2.40
C LEU A 58 13.26 -1.88 -3.09
N ALA A 59 13.01 -2.94 -2.33
CA ALA A 59 12.60 -4.23 -2.87
C ALA A 59 11.25 -4.14 -3.60
N ALA A 60 10.27 -3.42 -3.03
CA ALA A 60 8.99 -3.16 -3.69
C ALA A 60 9.16 -2.37 -5.00
N GLY A 61 9.98 -1.31 -4.97
CA GLY A 61 10.31 -0.53 -6.15
C GLY A 61 10.97 -1.37 -7.24
N PHE A 62 11.89 -2.26 -6.87
CA PHE A 62 12.51 -3.16 -7.83
C PHE A 62 11.52 -4.19 -8.38
N ALA A 63 10.64 -4.75 -7.53
CA ALA A 63 9.61 -5.68 -7.95
C ALA A 63 8.59 -5.05 -8.92
N ILE A 64 8.31 -3.74 -8.83
CA ILE A 64 7.41 -3.06 -9.76
C ILE A 64 7.91 -3.09 -11.21
N VAL A 65 9.21 -3.27 -11.41
CA VAL A 65 9.82 -3.36 -12.74
C VAL A 65 9.30 -4.60 -13.48
N LEU A 66 8.84 -5.64 -12.78
CA LEU A 66 8.17 -6.77 -13.39
C LEU A 66 6.83 -6.38 -14.02
N SER A 67 6.09 -5.45 -13.41
CA SER A 67 4.87 -4.87 -14.01
C SER A 67 5.20 -4.06 -15.27
N PHE A 68 6.27 -3.27 -15.23
CA PHE A 68 6.76 -2.54 -16.40
C PHE A 68 7.11 -3.51 -17.55
N VAL A 69 7.93 -4.53 -17.28
CA VAL A 69 8.33 -5.53 -18.27
C VAL A 69 7.12 -6.26 -18.83
N GLY A 70 6.21 -6.73 -17.96
CA GLY A 70 5.00 -7.43 -18.37
C GLY A 70 4.13 -6.59 -19.29
N HIS A 71 3.86 -5.34 -18.92
CA HIS A 71 3.07 -4.42 -19.72
C HIS A 71 3.75 -4.08 -21.06
N ALA A 72 5.02 -3.69 -21.02
CA ALA A 72 5.79 -3.33 -22.22
C ALA A 72 5.87 -4.48 -23.24
N VAL A 73 6.12 -5.71 -22.77
CA VAL A 73 6.21 -6.89 -23.64
C VAL A 73 4.87 -7.22 -24.26
N VAL A 74 3.80 -7.28 -23.47
CA VAL A 74 2.48 -7.70 -24.00
C VAL A 74 1.88 -6.62 -24.89
N SER A 75 2.02 -5.34 -24.54
CA SER A 75 1.61 -4.22 -25.41
C SER A 75 2.38 -4.20 -26.73
N ALA A 76 3.64 -4.64 -26.78
CA ALA A 76 4.36 -4.80 -28.04
C ALA A 76 3.79 -5.92 -28.94
N TYR A 77 3.20 -6.97 -28.35
CA TYR A 77 2.50 -8.02 -29.11
C TYR A 77 1.07 -7.63 -29.51
N PHE A 78 0.42 -6.78 -28.71
CA PHE A 78 -0.97 -6.37 -28.89
C PHE A 78 -1.14 -4.84 -28.83
N PRO A 79 -0.53 -4.07 -29.76
CA PRO A 79 -0.47 -2.61 -29.68
C PRO A 79 -1.84 -1.93 -29.71
N GLU A 80 -2.81 -2.54 -30.40
CA GLU A 80 -4.17 -1.99 -30.56
C GLU A 80 -5.16 -2.52 -29.50
N ASN A 81 -4.69 -3.24 -28.48
CA ASN A 81 -5.58 -3.88 -27.50
C ASN A 81 -5.05 -3.70 -26.07
N THR A 82 -5.47 -2.60 -25.43
CA THR A 82 -5.12 -2.24 -24.05
C THR A 82 -5.47 -3.34 -23.03
N LEU A 83 -6.57 -4.07 -23.24
CA LEU A 83 -6.97 -5.15 -22.35
C LEU A 83 -5.96 -6.30 -22.38
N LEU A 84 -5.56 -6.73 -23.58
CA LEU A 84 -4.51 -7.75 -23.72
C LEU A 84 -3.15 -7.23 -23.27
N GLY A 85 -2.79 -5.98 -23.63
CA GLY A 85 -1.56 -5.32 -23.18
C GLY A 85 -1.38 -5.31 -21.66
N SER A 86 -2.49 -5.25 -20.92
CA SER A 86 -2.51 -5.17 -19.45
C SER A 86 -2.39 -6.51 -18.72
N LEU A 87 -2.39 -7.66 -19.43
CA LEU A 87 -2.48 -8.99 -18.80
C LEU A 87 -1.40 -9.28 -17.76
N LEU A 88 -0.17 -8.81 -17.99
CA LEU A 88 0.97 -9.06 -17.09
C LEU A 88 1.30 -7.86 -16.19
N TYR A 89 0.54 -6.77 -16.28
CA TYR A 89 0.72 -5.61 -15.41
C TYR A 89 0.62 -5.95 -13.90
N PRO A 90 -0.24 -6.89 -13.44
CA PRO A 90 -0.34 -7.20 -12.00
C PRO A 90 0.89 -7.89 -11.38
N ILE A 91 1.83 -8.41 -12.16
CA ILE A 91 2.89 -9.30 -11.64
C ILE A 91 3.73 -8.64 -10.54
N GLY A 92 4.20 -7.41 -10.73
CA GLY A 92 4.97 -6.71 -9.71
C GLY A 92 4.19 -6.53 -8.41
N PHE A 93 2.92 -6.16 -8.50
CA PHE A 93 2.04 -6.01 -7.34
C PHE A 93 1.78 -7.31 -6.59
N ILE A 94 1.67 -8.45 -7.30
CA ILE A 94 1.55 -9.76 -6.67
C ILE A 94 2.79 -10.05 -5.81
N TYR A 95 3.99 -9.79 -6.34
CA TYR A 95 5.24 -9.96 -5.57
C TYR A 95 5.30 -9.04 -4.36
N ILE A 96 4.88 -7.79 -4.52
CA ILE A 96 4.92 -6.77 -3.47
C ILE A 96 3.97 -7.14 -2.33
N ILE A 97 2.70 -7.36 -2.63
CA ILE A 97 1.66 -7.53 -1.62
C ILE A 97 1.76 -8.90 -0.95
N LEU A 98 1.97 -9.98 -1.72
CA LEU A 98 2.16 -11.31 -1.11
C LEU A 98 3.51 -11.44 -0.41
N GLY A 99 4.54 -10.73 -0.90
CA GLY A 99 5.86 -10.66 -0.27
C GLY A 99 5.94 -9.71 0.93
N ARG A 100 4.86 -8.98 1.24
CA ARG A 100 4.79 -7.94 2.30
C ARG A 100 5.90 -6.88 2.16
N TYR A 101 6.21 -6.48 0.94
CA TYR A 101 7.12 -5.37 0.70
C TYR A 101 6.41 -4.04 0.88
N GLN A 102 7.11 -3.04 1.39
CA GLN A 102 6.54 -1.74 1.71
C GLN A 102 6.26 -0.95 0.42
N LEU A 103 4.98 -0.79 0.07
CA LEU A 103 4.54 0.02 -1.06
C LEU A 103 3.88 1.31 -0.57
N TYR A 104 4.25 2.45 -1.17
CA TYR A 104 3.75 3.76 -0.76
C TYR A 104 2.22 3.84 -0.78
N THR A 105 1.58 3.34 -1.84
CA THR A 105 0.13 3.39 -2.01
C THR A 105 -0.61 2.43 -1.09
N GLU A 106 0.00 1.30 -0.71
CA GLU A 106 -0.54 0.40 0.33
C GLU A 106 -0.50 1.08 1.70
N ASN A 107 0.56 1.83 1.98
CA ASN A 107 0.73 2.66 3.19
C ASN A 107 -0.20 3.89 3.23
N THR A 108 -1.10 4.09 2.27
CA THR A 108 -2.11 5.16 2.34
C THR A 108 -3.36 4.76 3.13
N LEU A 109 -3.49 3.49 3.51
CA LEU A 109 -4.60 3.02 4.34
C LEU A 109 -4.25 2.87 5.83
N PRO A 110 -3.32 1.98 6.23
CA PRO A 110 -3.13 1.66 7.64
C PRO A 110 -2.61 2.84 8.49
N PRO A 111 -1.54 3.56 8.11
CA PRO A 111 -1.07 4.75 8.85
C PRO A 111 -2.11 5.88 8.92
N VAL A 112 -2.90 6.08 7.87
CA VAL A 112 -3.95 7.10 7.83
C VAL A 112 -5.07 6.76 8.80
N ALA A 113 -5.46 5.49 8.89
CA ALA A 113 -6.45 5.03 9.86
C ALA A 113 -6.01 5.36 11.30
N LEU A 114 -4.75 5.09 11.66
CA LEU A 114 -4.20 5.44 12.98
C LEU A 114 -4.18 6.95 13.23
N VAL A 115 -3.76 7.74 12.25
CA VAL A 115 -3.72 9.20 12.38
C VAL A 115 -5.11 9.79 12.55
N LEU A 116 -6.10 9.31 11.79
CA LEU A 116 -7.49 9.76 11.92
C LEU A 116 -8.09 9.33 13.27
N ALA A 117 -7.73 8.16 13.79
CA ALA A 117 -8.08 7.69 15.12
C ALA A 117 -7.27 8.35 16.26
N ARG A 118 -6.36 9.29 15.95
CA ARG A 118 -5.42 9.92 16.91
C ARG A 118 -4.55 8.94 17.70
N LEU A 119 -4.26 7.79 17.10
CA LEU A 119 -3.36 6.76 17.63
C LEU A 119 -1.93 6.89 17.08
N ALA A 120 -1.74 7.69 16.02
CA ALA A 120 -0.43 8.06 15.50
C ALA A 120 -0.38 9.55 15.15
N SER A 121 0.83 10.11 15.19
CA SER A 121 1.09 11.51 14.86
C SER A 121 1.29 11.72 13.36
N LEU A 122 0.86 12.88 12.85
CA LEU A 122 1.02 13.25 11.43
C LEU A 122 2.49 13.22 10.97
N PRO A 123 3.47 13.78 11.70
CA PRO A 123 4.87 13.76 11.26
C PRO A 123 5.44 12.35 11.12
N LEU A 124 5.01 11.42 11.99
CA LEU A 124 5.42 10.02 11.94
C LEU A 124 4.88 9.32 10.69
N MET A 125 3.61 9.53 10.36
CA MET A 125 3.02 9.03 9.10
C MET A 125 3.76 9.60 7.87
N LEU A 126 4.01 10.91 7.84
CA LEU A 126 4.74 11.56 6.74
C LEU A 126 6.17 11.00 6.59
N ARG A 127 6.83 10.63 7.69
CA ARG A 127 8.14 9.96 7.65
C ARG A 127 8.05 8.61 6.95
N ILE A 128 7.09 7.77 7.32
CA ILE A 128 6.89 6.44 6.72
C ILE A 128 6.64 6.61 5.22
N TRP A 129 5.69 7.46 4.87
CA TRP A 129 5.36 7.81 3.49
C TRP A 129 6.58 8.23 2.68
N LEU A 130 7.37 9.18 3.19
CA LEU A 130 8.54 9.67 2.49
C LEU A 130 9.62 8.58 2.31
N VAL A 131 9.92 7.83 3.37
CA VAL A 131 10.93 6.76 3.33
C VAL A 131 10.55 5.67 2.35
N VAL A 132 9.29 5.21 2.39
CA VAL A 132 8.78 4.17 1.49
C VAL A 132 8.71 4.68 0.06
N LEU A 133 8.20 5.90 -0.19
CA LEU A 133 8.14 6.48 -1.52
C LEU A 133 9.53 6.63 -2.14
N VAL A 134 10.51 7.13 -1.39
CA VAL A 134 11.90 7.22 -1.85
C VAL A 134 12.47 5.84 -2.15
N GLY A 135 12.25 4.86 -1.27
CA GLY A 135 12.64 3.48 -1.51
C GLY A 135 12.05 2.92 -2.81
N ASN A 136 10.73 3.09 -3.00
CA ASN A 136 10.02 2.63 -4.19
C ASN A 136 10.56 3.27 -5.47
N VAL A 137 10.71 4.59 -5.49
CA VAL A 137 11.21 5.32 -6.67
C VAL A 137 12.66 4.92 -6.98
N VAL A 138 13.53 4.81 -5.97
CA VAL A 138 14.93 4.40 -6.17
C VAL A 138 15.02 2.95 -6.66
N GLY A 139 14.25 2.03 -6.06
CA GLY A 139 14.21 0.63 -6.51
C GLY A 139 13.72 0.50 -7.95
N ALA A 140 12.68 1.23 -8.32
CA ALA A 140 12.17 1.29 -9.69
C ALA A 140 13.23 1.86 -10.64
N ALA A 141 13.85 2.98 -10.27
CA ALA A 141 14.92 3.62 -11.03
C ALA A 141 16.06 2.65 -11.37
N LEU A 142 16.54 1.89 -10.38
CA LEU A 142 17.62 0.92 -10.57
C LEU A 142 17.24 -0.16 -11.58
N GLY A 143 16.02 -0.70 -11.50
CA GLY A 143 15.59 -1.75 -12.42
C GLY A 143 15.37 -1.23 -13.84
N VAL A 144 14.65 -0.11 -14.01
CA VAL A 144 14.43 0.45 -15.36
C VAL A 144 15.70 1.03 -15.98
N PHE A 145 16.67 1.48 -15.18
CA PHE A 145 18.00 1.85 -15.68
C PHE A 145 18.70 0.68 -16.34
N VAL A 146 18.63 -0.51 -15.74
CA VAL A 146 19.16 -1.75 -16.35
C VAL A 146 18.42 -2.05 -17.64
N LEU A 147 17.08 -1.95 -17.66
CA LEU A 147 16.30 -2.20 -18.88
C LEU A 147 16.64 -1.21 -20.01
N ALA A 148 16.82 0.07 -19.70
CA ALA A 148 17.15 1.11 -20.67
C ALA A 148 18.56 0.96 -21.28
N ASN A 149 19.50 0.36 -20.53
CA ASN A 149 20.90 0.23 -20.92
C ASN A 149 21.33 -1.20 -21.27
N SER A 150 20.37 -2.11 -21.43
CA SER A 150 20.64 -3.51 -21.76
C SER A 150 19.74 -3.99 -22.91
N HIS A 151 19.91 -5.25 -23.32
CA HIS A 151 19.10 -5.90 -24.35
C HIS A 151 18.09 -6.88 -23.77
N VAL A 152 17.63 -6.66 -22.53
CA VAL A 152 16.60 -7.49 -21.89
C VAL A 152 15.26 -7.35 -22.61
N LEU A 153 14.91 -6.15 -23.07
CA LEU A 153 13.71 -5.89 -23.87
C LEU A 153 14.06 -5.80 -25.36
N SER A 154 13.14 -6.29 -26.20
CA SER A 154 13.22 -6.04 -27.64
C SER A 154 12.98 -4.56 -27.94
N THR A 155 13.42 -4.07 -29.11
CA THR A 155 13.17 -2.68 -29.53
C THR A 155 11.68 -2.34 -29.52
N ALA A 156 10.83 -3.29 -29.91
CA ALA A 156 9.37 -3.12 -29.87
C ALA A 156 8.85 -2.95 -28.44
N ALA A 157 9.32 -3.78 -27.50
CA ALA A 157 8.94 -3.67 -26.08
C ALA A 157 9.47 -2.37 -25.45
N MET A 158 10.68 -1.94 -25.78
CA MET A 158 11.20 -0.63 -25.32
C MET A 158 10.32 0.52 -25.82
N SER A 159 9.92 0.50 -27.10
CA SER A 159 9.03 1.51 -27.67
C SER A 159 7.66 1.50 -26.99
N ALA A 160 7.08 0.32 -26.75
CA ALA A 160 5.81 0.19 -26.05
C ALA A 160 5.89 0.67 -24.58
N GLY A 161 7.00 0.42 -23.90
CA GLY A 161 7.25 0.91 -22.53
C GLY A 161 7.37 2.43 -22.44
N ALA A 162 7.95 3.08 -23.46
CA ALA A 162 8.03 4.54 -23.53
C ALA A 162 6.67 5.19 -23.83
N GLU A 163 5.82 4.51 -24.61
CA GLU A 163 4.54 5.05 -25.07
C GLU A 163 3.61 5.44 -23.92
N PHE A 164 3.58 4.65 -22.84
CA PHE A 164 2.76 4.97 -21.67
C PHE A 164 3.09 6.34 -21.05
N THR A 165 4.37 6.72 -21.04
CA THR A 165 4.80 8.05 -20.56
C THR A 165 4.39 9.15 -21.54
N ARG A 166 4.48 8.90 -22.85
CA ARG A 166 4.06 9.87 -23.88
C ARG A 166 2.57 10.14 -23.81
N THR A 167 1.74 9.08 -23.78
CA THR A 167 0.29 9.21 -23.60
C THR A 167 -0.05 9.95 -22.30
N GLY A 168 0.69 9.69 -21.22
CA GLY A 168 0.56 10.41 -19.96
C GLY A 168 0.84 11.90 -20.06
N LEU A 169 1.88 12.29 -20.80
CA LEU A 169 2.25 13.69 -21.04
C LEU A 169 1.31 14.41 -22.01
N GLU A 170 0.70 13.68 -22.95
CA GLU A 170 -0.33 14.21 -23.85
C GLU A 170 -1.70 14.40 -23.16
N THR A 171 -1.92 13.68 -22.06
CA THR A 171 -3.14 13.79 -21.25
C THR A 171 -3.09 15.06 -20.40
N ALA A 172 -4.21 15.79 -20.31
CA ALA A 172 -4.26 17.01 -19.51
C ALA A 172 -3.95 16.73 -18.03
N TRP A 173 -3.22 17.65 -17.38
CA TRP A 173 -2.73 17.49 -16.01
C TRP A 173 -3.81 17.05 -15.00
N TRP A 174 -5.00 17.65 -15.09
CA TRP A 174 -6.12 17.32 -14.21
C TRP A 174 -6.77 15.96 -14.53
N ASP A 175 -6.74 15.53 -15.80
CA ASP A 175 -7.23 14.22 -16.19
C ASP A 175 -6.27 13.12 -15.68
N VAL A 176 -4.96 13.36 -15.76
CA VAL A 176 -3.94 12.51 -15.11
C VAL A 176 -4.19 12.41 -13.61
N PHE A 177 -4.44 13.55 -12.95
CA PHE A 177 -4.75 13.61 -11.53
C PHE A 177 -5.99 12.78 -11.17
N PHE A 178 -7.11 12.93 -11.89
CA PHE A 178 -8.33 12.19 -11.58
C PHE A 178 -8.22 10.70 -11.89
N LYS A 179 -7.56 10.32 -13.00
CA LYS A 179 -7.21 8.91 -13.28
C LYS A 179 -6.41 8.30 -12.14
N ALA A 180 -5.42 9.03 -11.64
CA ALA A 180 -4.60 8.63 -10.50
C ALA A 180 -5.37 8.59 -9.17
N LEU A 181 -6.34 9.48 -8.98
CA LEU A 181 -7.23 9.47 -7.82
C LEU A 181 -8.05 8.18 -7.76
N PHE A 182 -8.62 7.75 -8.88
CA PHE A 182 -9.32 6.46 -8.95
C PHE A 182 -8.38 5.28 -8.73
N ALA A 183 -7.15 5.31 -9.26
CA ALA A 183 -6.14 4.28 -8.98
C ALA A 183 -5.82 4.20 -7.47
N GLY A 184 -5.59 5.34 -6.82
CA GLY A 184 -5.33 5.40 -5.38
C GLY A 184 -6.48 4.82 -4.55
N TRP A 185 -7.72 5.14 -4.92
CA TRP A 185 -8.91 4.53 -4.32
C TRP A 185 -8.88 3.01 -4.49
N LEU A 186 -8.71 2.50 -5.71
CA LEU A 186 -8.67 1.06 -5.98
C LEU A 186 -7.60 0.34 -5.16
N VAL A 187 -6.41 0.92 -5.03
CA VAL A 187 -5.34 0.33 -4.21
C VAL A 187 -5.70 0.30 -2.74
N ALA A 188 -6.23 1.40 -2.16
CA ALA A 188 -6.71 1.39 -0.79
C ALA A 188 -7.84 0.35 -0.59
N GLY A 189 -8.69 0.16 -1.60
CA GLY A 189 -9.70 -0.89 -1.61
C GLY A 189 -9.11 -2.30 -1.57
N VAL A 190 -8.02 -2.55 -2.29
CA VAL A 190 -7.29 -3.82 -2.23
C VAL A 190 -6.73 -4.08 -0.85
N VAL A 191 -6.15 -3.07 -0.21
CA VAL A 191 -5.63 -3.20 1.16
C VAL A 191 -6.76 -3.56 2.11
N TRP A 192 -7.88 -2.84 2.05
CA TRP A 192 -9.06 -3.13 2.88
C TRP A 192 -9.57 -4.56 2.67
N LEU A 193 -9.82 -4.95 1.41
CA LEU A 193 -10.37 -6.27 1.09
C LEU A 193 -9.38 -7.40 1.37
N SER A 194 -8.07 -7.14 1.27
CA SER A 194 -7.04 -8.09 1.70
C SER A 194 -7.12 -8.39 3.20
N HIS A 195 -7.52 -7.42 4.03
CA HIS A 195 -7.79 -7.66 5.45
C HIS A 195 -9.17 -8.32 5.69
N ALA A 196 -10.04 -8.39 4.68
CA ALA A 196 -11.35 -9.02 4.76
C ALA A 196 -11.34 -10.50 4.35
N VAL A 197 -10.30 -10.99 3.68
CA VAL A 197 -10.20 -12.37 3.19
C VAL A 197 -9.14 -13.17 3.94
N HIS A 198 -9.37 -14.47 4.13
CA HIS A 198 -8.36 -15.41 4.67
C HIS A 198 -7.62 -16.18 3.58
N ASP A 199 -8.34 -16.58 2.53
CA ASP A 199 -7.81 -17.48 1.51
C ASP A 199 -6.75 -16.81 0.63
N SER A 200 -5.61 -17.48 0.46
CA SER A 200 -4.48 -16.97 -0.31
C SER A 200 -4.80 -16.88 -1.81
N ILE A 201 -5.65 -17.78 -2.34
CA ILE A 201 -6.05 -17.74 -3.75
C ILE A 201 -7.00 -16.56 -3.98
N ALA A 202 -7.98 -16.34 -3.10
CA ALA A 202 -8.87 -15.20 -3.14
C ALA A 202 -8.09 -13.88 -3.07
N ARG A 203 -7.08 -13.80 -2.19
CA ARG A 203 -6.18 -12.65 -2.11
C ARG A 203 -5.40 -12.42 -3.41
N LEU A 204 -4.83 -13.48 -3.99
CA LEU A 204 -4.14 -13.40 -5.28
C LEU A 204 -5.06 -12.91 -6.39
N LEU A 205 -6.27 -13.47 -6.49
CA LEU A 205 -7.26 -13.08 -7.49
C LEU A 205 -7.68 -11.62 -7.32
N LEU A 206 -7.88 -11.17 -6.09
CA LEU A 206 -8.23 -9.80 -5.77
C LEU A 206 -7.13 -8.82 -6.20
N ILE A 207 -5.88 -9.12 -5.84
CA ILE A 207 -4.71 -8.34 -6.28
C ILE A 207 -4.68 -8.30 -7.80
N TYR A 208 -4.73 -9.47 -8.46
CA TYR A 208 -4.68 -9.55 -9.91
C TYR A 208 -5.77 -8.71 -10.58
N LEU A 209 -7.04 -8.90 -10.17
CA LEU A 209 -8.18 -8.23 -10.80
C LEU A 209 -8.13 -6.72 -10.64
N VAL A 210 -7.75 -6.21 -9.47
CA VAL A 210 -7.71 -4.76 -9.26
C VAL A 210 -6.54 -4.12 -10.01
N PHE A 211 -5.33 -4.67 -9.93
CA PHE A 211 -4.20 -4.10 -10.67
C PHE A 211 -4.34 -4.28 -12.18
N TYR A 212 -4.99 -5.36 -12.64
CA TYR A 212 -5.36 -5.51 -14.04
C TYR A 212 -6.34 -4.41 -14.44
N THR A 213 -7.35 -4.12 -13.61
CA THR A 213 -8.32 -3.04 -13.86
C THR A 213 -7.64 -1.67 -13.95
N ILE A 214 -6.64 -1.39 -13.09
CA ILE A 214 -5.87 -0.14 -13.14
C ILE A 214 -5.24 0.05 -14.52
N ALA A 215 -4.56 -0.96 -15.06
CA ALA A 215 -3.95 -0.86 -16.39
C ALA A 215 -4.97 -0.90 -17.53
N ALA A 216 -5.95 -1.81 -17.46
CA ALA A 216 -6.99 -1.98 -18.47
C ALA A 216 -7.89 -0.75 -18.63
N ALA A 217 -8.08 0.03 -17.55
CA ALA A 217 -8.81 1.29 -17.56
C ALA A 217 -7.88 2.52 -17.73
N GLU A 218 -6.60 2.29 -18.04
CA GLU A 218 -5.60 3.35 -18.30
C GLU A 218 -5.48 4.36 -17.15
N LEU A 219 -5.53 3.85 -15.92
CA LEU A 219 -5.33 4.62 -14.70
C LEU A 219 -3.84 4.64 -14.33
N TYR A 220 -3.42 5.70 -13.64
CA TYR A 220 -2.02 5.90 -13.30
C TYR A 220 -1.73 5.57 -11.84
N HIS A 221 -0.79 4.66 -11.61
CA HIS A 221 -0.32 4.30 -10.28
C HIS A 221 1.08 4.90 -10.04
N VAL A 222 1.24 5.65 -8.95
CA VAL A 222 2.45 6.49 -8.72
C VAL A 222 3.79 5.75 -8.81
N VAL A 223 3.85 4.50 -8.35
CA VAL A 223 5.11 3.72 -8.35
C VAL A 223 5.40 3.12 -9.73
N THR A 224 4.39 2.70 -10.50
CA THR A 224 4.63 2.24 -11.88
C THR A 224 4.94 3.43 -12.76
N THR A 225 4.21 4.53 -12.61
CA THR A 225 4.47 5.79 -13.31
C THR A 225 5.87 6.31 -13.03
N ALA A 226 6.42 6.13 -11.81
CA ALA A 226 7.82 6.44 -11.54
C ALA A 226 8.78 5.60 -12.41
N ALA A 227 8.51 4.29 -12.52
CA ALA A 227 9.29 3.40 -13.38
C ALA A 227 9.19 3.80 -14.86
N ASP A 228 7.98 4.05 -15.36
CA ASP A 228 7.72 4.47 -16.75
C ASP A 228 8.42 5.80 -17.08
N ALA A 229 8.26 6.79 -16.21
CA ALA A 229 8.84 8.12 -16.35
C ALA A 229 10.38 8.06 -16.35
N LEU A 230 10.97 7.34 -15.39
CA LEU A 230 12.42 7.21 -15.29
C LEU A 230 13.00 6.38 -16.44
N PHE A 231 12.30 5.35 -16.91
CA PHE A 231 12.68 4.63 -18.12
C PHE A 231 12.78 5.59 -19.31
N SER A 232 11.75 6.41 -19.53
CA SER A 232 11.68 7.42 -20.60
C SER A 232 12.80 8.46 -20.50
N VAL A 233 13.17 8.86 -19.28
CA VAL A 233 14.34 9.72 -19.03
C VAL A 233 15.65 9.02 -19.40
N PHE A 234 15.83 7.76 -19.00
CA PHE A 234 17.08 7.03 -19.24
C PHE A 234 17.31 6.67 -20.71
N ILE A 235 16.25 6.48 -21.50
CA ILE A 235 16.37 6.32 -22.96
C ILE A 235 16.49 7.67 -23.70
N GLY A 236 16.39 8.79 -22.99
CA GLY A 236 16.54 10.15 -23.55
C GLY A 236 15.31 10.71 -24.26
N ASP A 237 14.12 10.16 -24.02
CA ASP A 237 12.86 10.57 -24.68
C ASP A 237 12.26 11.84 -24.07
N VAL A 238 12.38 12.00 -22.74
CA VAL A 238 11.85 13.15 -21.99
C VAL A 238 12.82 13.63 -20.92
N GLY A 239 12.80 14.93 -20.62
CA GLY A 239 13.57 15.52 -19.51
C GLY A 239 12.99 15.18 -18.14
N LEU A 240 13.86 14.93 -17.16
CA LEU A 240 13.47 14.57 -15.78
C LEU A 240 12.52 15.59 -15.13
N VAL A 241 12.80 16.89 -15.30
CA VAL A 241 11.97 17.95 -14.69
C VAL A 241 10.56 17.97 -15.30
N THR A 242 10.47 17.87 -16.63
CA THR A 242 9.20 17.84 -17.36
C THR A 242 8.35 16.67 -16.90
N VAL A 243 8.88 15.44 -16.96
CA VAL A 243 8.11 14.25 -16.60
C VAL A 243 7.74 14.21 -15.11
N SER A 244 8.60 14.76 -14.24
CA SER A 244 8.31 14.84 -12.80
C SER A 244 7.13 15.77 -12.50
N TYR A 245 7.07 16.93 -13.15
CA TYR A 245 6.04 17.95 -12.88
C TYR A 245 4.74 17.72 -13.67
N GLU A 246 4.84 17.42 -14.95
CA GLU A 246 3.70 17.33 -15.86
C GLU A 246 2.97 15.99 -15.75
N PHE A 247 3.67 14.92 -15.37
CA PHE A 247 3.10 13.57 -15.31
C PHE A 247 3.17 12.93 -13.91
N TRP A 248 4.35 12.79 -13.31
CA TRP A 248 4.46 12.05 -12.05
C TRP A 248 3.82 12.75 -10.85
N LEU A 249 3.96 14.07 -10.73
CA LEU A 249 3.38 14.86 -9.64
C LEU A 249 1.85 14.78 -9.56
N PRO A 250 1.06 15.01 -10.63
CA PRO A 250 -0.39 14.82 -10.56
C PRO A 250 -0.76 13.38 -10.19
N VAL A 251 0.01 12.38 -10.62
CA VAL A 251 -0.21 10.98 -10.27
C VAL A 251 0.01 10.73 -8.78
N LEU A 252 1.10 11.25 -8.21
CA LEU A 252 1.39 11.18 -6.77
C LEU A 252 0.26 11.81 -5.96
N LEU A 253 -0.15 13.03 -6.29
CA LEU A 253 -1.21 13.75 -5.58
C LEU A 253 -2.55 13.01 -5.69
N GLY A 254 -2.91 12.56 -6.89
CA GLY A 254 -4.13 11.78 -7.13
C GLY A 254 -4.16 10.50 -6.31
N ASN A 255 -3.11 9.67 -6.40
CA ASN A 255 -3.04 8.40 -5.66
C ASN A 255 -3.15 8.63 -4.14
N THR A 256 -2.46 9.65 -3.62
CA THR A 256 -2.48 9.98 -2.19
C THR A 256 -3.88 10.37 -1.73
N ILE A 257 -4.53 11.29 -2.46
CA ILE A 257 -5.86 11.80 -2.10
C ILE A 257 -6.90 10.70 -2.25
N GLY A 258 -6.83 9.90 -3.33
CA GLY A 258 -7.73 8.78 -3.57
C GLY A 258 -7.67 7.71 -2.47
N GLY A 259 -6.46 7.36 -2.02
CA GLY A 259 -6.26 6.41 -0.92
C GLY A 259 -6.81 6.93 0.40
N VAL A 260 -6.45 8.16 0.78
CA VAL A 260 -6.92 8.82 2.01
C VAL A 260 -8.45 8.98 2.01
N PHE A 261 -9.05 9.30 0.87
CA PHE A 261 -10.50 9.51 0.75
C PHE A 261 -11.29 8.24 1.10
N LEU A 262 -10.87 7.07 0.61
CA LEU A 262 -11.53 5.81 0.96
C LEU A 262 -11.46 5.55 2.47
N VAL A 263 -10.28 5.74 3.07
CA VAL A 263 -10.11 5.54 4.53
C VAL A 263 -11.00 6.49 5.31
N ALA A 264 -11.02 7.77 4.94
CA ALA A 264 -11.84 8.76 5.60
C ALA A 264 -13.33 8.39 5.52
N LEU A 265 -13.80 7.91 4.37
CA LEU A 265 -15.19 7.48 4.19
C LEU A 265 -15.54 6.26 5.05
N VAL A 266 -14.68 5.25 5.05
CA VAL A 266 -14.86 4.04 5.87
C VAL A 266 -14.81 4.39 7.36
N ASN A 267 -13.83 5.18 7.78
CA ASN A 267 -13.64 5.59 9.17
C ASN A 267 -14.79 6.46 9.69
N TYR A 268 -15.27 7.43 8.89
CA TYR A 268 -16.43 8.26 9.25
C TYR A 268 -17.67 7.41 9.55
N GLY A 269 -17.88 6.31 8.81
CA GLY A 269 -18.98 5.38 9.06
C GLY A 269 -18.81 4.51 10.33
N GLN A 270 -17.60 4.38 10.87
CA GLN A 270 -17.29 3.56 12.06
C GLN A 270 -17.14 4.40 13.34
N THR A 271 -16.79 5.68 13.23
CA THR A 271 -16.42 6.56 14.36
C THR A 271 -17.55 6.75 15.39
N GLU A 272 -18.83 6.56 15.03
CA GLU A 272 -19.92 6.64 16.00
C GLU A 272 -19.98 5.46 16.99
N ARG A 273 -19.25 4.36 16.73
CA ARG A 273 -19.40 3.11 17.51
C ARG A 273 -18.23 2.73 18.42
N GLN A 274 -17.05 3.32 18.30
CA GLN A 274 -15.90 2.95 19.13
C GLN A 274 -14.99 4.12 19.50
N ARG A 275 -14.87 4.33 20.81
CA ARG A 275 -13.63 4.81 21.43
C ARG A 275 -12.87 3.56 21.88
N PHE A 276 -11.62 3.37 21.47
CA PHE A 276 -10.78 2.29 21.97
C PHE A 276 -10.54 2.51 23.48
N PRO A 277 -11.19 1.76 24.39
CA PRO A 277 -11.14 2.08 25.83
C PRO A 277 -9.74 1.91 26.43
N GLU A 278 -8.91 1.10 25.77
CA GLU A 278 -7.60 0.64 26.25
C GLU A 278 -6.41 1.41 25.66
N VAL A 279 -6.63 2.33 24.70
CA VAL A 279 -5.53 3.04 24.04
C VAL A 279 -5.68 4.54 24.23
N ARG A 280 -4.63 5.18 24.76
CA ARG A 280 -4.59 6.63 24.98
C ARG A 280 -4.57 7.37 23.64
N GLU A 281 -5.56 8.23 23.43
CA GLU A 281 -5.56 9.17 22.30
C GLU A 281 -4.50 10.26 22.48
N LEU A 282 -3.86 10.65 21.37
CA LEU A 282 -2.90 11.76 21.36
C LEU A 282 -3.63 13.10 21.54
N SER A 283 -3.04 13.99 22.34
CA SER A 283 -3.49 15.39 22.39
C SER A 283 -3.30 16.07 21.02
N THR A 284 -4.04 17.15 20.74
CA THR A 284 -3.92 17.86 19.46
C THR A 284 -2.48 18.27 19.13
N ARG A 285 -1.67 18.62 20.13
CA ARG A 285 -0.26 18.98 19.93
C ARG A 285 0.59 17.76 19.59
N GLU A 286 0.39 16.64 20.29
CA GLU A 286 1.10 15.38 20.01
C GLU A 286 0.70 14.80 18.66
N TRP A 287 -0.57 14.92 18.29
CA TRP A 287 -1.10 14.50 16.99
C TRP A 287 -0.50 15.30 15.82
N LEU A 288 -0.46 16.63 15.92
CA LEU A 288 0.03 17.49 14.83
C LEU A 288 1.56 17.57 14.74
N PHE A 289 2.25 17.52 15.88
CA PHE A 289 3.69 17.84 15.95
C PHE A 289 4.53 16.81 16.70
N GLY A 290 3.93 15.74 17.20
CA GLY A 290 4.64 14.67 17.89
C GLY A 290 5.33 13.70 16.93
N TRP A 291 6.00 12.73 17.54
CA TRP A 291 6.63 11.58 16.86
C TRP A 291 6.18 10.26 17.48
N ARG A 292 5.03 10.27 18.16
CA ARG A 292 4.45 9.09 18.81
C ARG A 292 3.50 8.39 17.86
N GLY A 293 3.42 7.08 18.00
CA GLY A 293 2.43 6.28 17.31
C GLY A 293 2.52 4.83 17.73
N GLY A 294 1.38 4.16 17.61
CA GLY A 294 1.19 2.79 18.04
C GLY A 294 0.84 2.67 19.52
N ARG A 295 0.56 1.45 19.98
CA ARG A 295 0.48 1.14 21.41
C ARG A 295 1.86 1.37 22.00
N ASP A 296 2.12 2.57 22.53
CA ASP A 296 3.17 2.77 23.53
C ASP A 296 2.85 1.76 24.64
N ARG A 297 3.45 0.57 24.58
CA ARG A 297 3.57 -0.29 25.76
C ARG A 297 4.49 0.49 26.67
N ASP A 298 3.90 1.34 27.53
CA ASP A 298 4.56 1.64 28.78
C ASP A 298 5.04 0.28 29.32
N PRO A 299 6.33 0.14 29.68
CA PRO A 299 6.79 -1.08 30.30
C PRO A 299 5.81 -1.34 31.43
N ILE A 300 5.12 -2.47 31.39
CA ILE A 300 4.43 -2.94 32.60
C ILE A 300 5.59 -3.04 33.59
N ASP A 301 5.59 -2.16 34.60
CA ASP A 301 6.49 -2.27 35.74
C ASP A 301 6.20 -3.64 36.35
N VAL A 302 6.98 -4.64 35.92
CA VAL A 302 7.09 -5.92 36.60
C VAL A 302 8.03 -5.69 37.78
N GLU A 303 7.63 -4.79 38.68
CA GLU A 303 8.22 -4.64 40.00
C GLU A 303 7.12 -4.94 41.02
N GLU A 304 7.45 -5.83 41.95
CA GLU A 304 6.62 -6.31 43.06
C GLU A 304 5.64 -7.45 42.80
N ALA A 305 6.10 -8.53 42.16
CA ALA A 305 5.77 -9.86 42.67
C ALA A 305 6.94 -10.33 43.55
N GLY A 306 6.94 -9.87 44.82
CA GLY A 306 7.89 -10.31 45.83
C GLY A 306 7.90 -11.84 45.96
N PRO A 307 9.04 -12.43 46.39
CA PRO A 307 9.13 -13.87 46.57
C PRO A 307 8.07 -14.29 47.60
N ARG A 308 7.20 -15.22 47.21
CA ARG A 308 6.40 -15.97 48.17
C ARG A 308 7.38 -16.88 48.92
N ASP A 309 7.85 -16.40 50.06
CA ASP A 309 8.33 -17.26 51.12
C ASP A 309 7.14 -18.07 51.67
N ASP A 310 7.44 -19.34 51.95
CA ASP A 310 6.67 -20.37 52.69
C ASP A 310 5.78 -21.33 51.87
#